data_AF-A0A9P3KTA6-F1
#
_entry.id   AF-A0A9P3KTA6-F1
#
_cell.length_a   1.000
_cell.length_b   1.000
_cell.length_c   1.000
_cell.angle_alpha   90.00
_cell.angle_beta   90.00
_cell.angle_gamma   90.00
#
_symmetry.space_group_name_H-M   'P 1'
#
loop_
_entity.id
_entity.type
_entity.pdbx_description
1 polymer ?
#
loop_
_entity_poly.entity_id
_entity_poly.type
_entity_poly.pdbx_seq_one_letter_code
_entity_poly.pdbx_strand_id
1 'polypeptide(L)'
;MNEPSVFNGPEVTMPKDNLHFGGVEHRDVHNAYGYYHLATAEGLKIRNGPANLDRPFVLQAIFAGSQRVGPIWTGDNTADWQHLRVSIPMLLSLGLAGMGFSGADVGGFFGNPNAELLLRWYQMGVFYPFFRAHAHLDTKRREPWLFGEPYTSHIGRPCRATRSCPTSTRSSAPPSLPARPHAPAVVSGFPACL
;
A
#
# COMPACT_ATOMS: atom_id res chain seq x y z
N MET A 1 -2.57 12.10 1.84
CA MET A 1 -3.11 13.49 1.85
C MET A 1 -4.62 13.54 1.92
N ASN A 2 -5.32 12.39 1.83
CA ASN A 2 -6.77 12.32 1.92
C ASN A 2 -7.24 11.91 3.32
N GLU A 3 -6.43 12.16 4.34
CA GLU A 3 -6.76 11.97 5.75
C GLU A 3 -7.89 12.88 6.26
N PRO A 4 -8.05 14.18 5.90
CA PRO A 4 -7.31 15.05 4.98
C PRO A 4 -6.12 15.76 5.63
N SER A 5 -5.02 15.88 4.88
CA SER A 5 -3.85 16.63 5.33
C SER A 5 -4.05 18.13 5.14
N VAL A 6 -3.95 18.90 6.23
CA VAL A 6 -4.04 20.36 6.25
C VAL A 6 -2.79 20.91 6.93
N PHE A 7 -1.86 21.49 6.16
CA PHE A 7 -0.53 21.83 6.66
C PHE A 7 -0.49 22.81 7.84
N ASN A 8 -1.48 23.71 7.93
CA ASN A 8 -1.64 24.67 9.02
C ASN A 8 -2.75 24.27 9.99
N GLY A 9 -3.30 23.06 9.89
CA GLY A 9 -4.38 22.58 10.73
C GLY A 9 -3.87 21.93 12.03
N PRO A 10 -4.75 21.75 13.03
CA PRO A 10 -4.41 20.98 14.22
C PRO A 10 -4.02 19.55 13.83
N GLU A 11 -2.92 19.04 14.38
CA GLU A 11 -2.43 17.68 14.08
C GLU A 11 -2.23 17.42 12.57
N VAL A 12 -2.01 18.49 11.78
CA VAL A 12 -1.90 18.46 10.32
C VAL A 12 -3.19 17.94 9.64
N THR A 13 -4.35 18.18 10.25
CA THR A 13 -5.67 17.81 9.69
C THR A 13 -6.73 18.89 9.91
N MET A 14 -7.96 18.63 9.47
CA MET A 14 -9.08 19.56 9.62
C MET A 14 -9.49 19.73 11.09
N PRO A 15 -9.92 20.95 11.48
CA PRO A 15 -10.55 21.18 12.78
C PRO A 15 -11.76 20.27 13.02
N LYS A 16 -11.97 19.89 14.28
CA LYS A 16 -13.00 18.91 14.69
C LYS A 16 -14.43 19.42 14.50
N ASP A 17 -14.62 20.73 14.57
CA ASP A 17 -15.88 21.47 14.47
C ASP A 17 -16.22 21.87 13.02
N ASN A 18 -15.39 21.52 12.04
CA ASN A 18 -15.77 21.67 10.63
C ASN A 18 -17.05 20.89 10.33
N LEU A 19 -17.98 21.50 9.60
CA LEU A 19 -19.26 20.88 9.25
C LEU A 19 -19.21 20.17 7.88
N HIS A 20 -19.70 18.93 7.85
CA HIS A 20 -19.89 18.11 6.66
C HIS A 20 -21.36 18.10 6.24
N PHE A 21 -21.66 17.38 5.15
CA PHE A 21 -23.04 17.22 4.66
C PHE A 21 -23.98 16.73 5.78
N GLY A 22 -25.16 17.33 5.86
CA GLY A 22 -26.15 17.02 6.91
C GLY A 22 -25.88 17.68 8.26
N GLY A 23 -24.91 18.59 8.36
CA GLY A 23 -24.58 19.30 9.60
C GLY A 23 -23.78 18.45 10.61
N VAL A 24 -23.14 17.38 10.13
CA VAL A 24 -22.32 16.49 10.95
C VAL A 24 -20.94 17.11 11.16
N GLU A 25 -20.41 17.07 12.38
CA GLU A 25 -19.07 17.59 12.67
C GLU A 25 -17.97 16.66 12.15
N HIS A 26 -16.81 17.22 11.82
CA HIS A 26 -15.69 16.47 11.31
C HIS A 26 -15.20 15.40 12.29
N ARG A 27 -15.32 15.63 13.60
CA ARG A 27 -14.96 14.63 14.62
C ARG A 27 -15.67 13.28 14.43
N ASP A 28 -16.90 13.30 13.92
CA ASP A 28 -17.72 12.10 13.78
C ASP A 28 -17.37 11.29 12.53
N VAL A 29 -16.79 11.96 11.53
CA VAL A 29 -16.53 11.37 10.20
C VAL A 29 -15.06 11.40 9.79
N HIS A 30 -14.16 11.89 10.64
CA HIS A 30 -12.73 12.09 10.33
C HIS A 30 -12.09 10.86 9.68
N ASN A 31 -12.18 9.70 10.33
CA ASN A 31 -11.60 8.45 9.81
C ASN A 31 -12.31 7.92 8.55
N ALA A 32 -13.58 8.26 8.35
CA ALA A 32 -14.35 7.89 7.16
C ALA A 32 -14.08 8.84 5.98
N TYR A 33 -13.46 10.01 6.21
CA TYR A 33 -13.18 10.98 5.16
C TYR A 33 -12.36 10.36 4.02
N GLY A 34 -11.28 9.66 4.37
CA GLY A 34 -10.44 8.94 3.40
C GLY A 34 -11.19 7.89 2.59
N TYR A 35 -12.23 7.27 3.19
CA TYR A 35 -13.11 6.32 2.51
C TYR A 35 -13.96 6.98 1.42
N TYR A 36 -14.44 8.21 1.61
CA TYR A 36 -15.28 8.84 0.58
C TYR A 36 -14.54 9.16 -0.73
N HIS A 37 -13.20 9.10 -0.73
CA HIS A 37 -12.40 9.11 -1.97
C HIS A 37 -12.58 7.87 -2.86
N LEU A 38 -13.38 6.87 -2.44
CA LEU A 38 -13.96 5.86 -3.34
C LEU A 38 -14.64 6.48 -4.58
N ALA A 39 -15.11 7.73 -4.48
CA ALA A 39 -15.61 8.49 -5.62
C ALA A 39 -14.62 8.53 -6.80
N THR A 40 -13.31 8.51 -6.53
CA THR A 40 -12.27 8.42 -7.58
C THR A 40 -12.36 7.08 -8.33
N ALA A 41 -12.57 5.98 -7.63
CA ALA A 41 -12.70 4.66 -8.24
C ALA A 41 -13.97 4.54 -9.08
N GLU A 42 -15.09 5.11 -8.60
CA GLU A 42 -16.31 5.20 -9.40
C GLU A 42 -16.13 6.10 -10.64
N GLY A 43 -15.41 7.21 -10.49
CA GLY A 43 -15.01 8.07 -11.61
C GLY A 43 -14.22 7.32 -12.69
N LEU A 44 -13.30 6.44 -12.30
CA LEU A 44 -12.55 5.61 -13.24
C LEU A 44 -13.44 4.61 -13.98
N LYS A 45 -14.50 4.08 -13.35
CA LYS A 45 -15.44 3.16 -13.99
C LYS A 45 -16.29 3.88 -15.03
N ILE A 46 -16.75 5.10 -14.77
CA ILE A 46 -17.65 5.81 -15.70
C ILE A 46 -16.92 6.54 -16.84
N ARG A 47 -15.60 6.78 -16.71
CA ARG A 47 -14.82 7.61 -17.64
C ARG A 47 -14.94 7.21 -19.11
N ASN A 48 -14.97 5.90 -19.41
CA ASN A 48 -15.02 5.39 -20.77
C ASN A 48 -16.45 4.98 -21.20
N GLY A 49 -17.47 5.50 -20.51
CA GLY A 49 -18.87 5.20 -20.79
C GLY A 49 -19.38 3.88 -20.18
N PRO A 50 -20.65 3.52 -20.43
CA PRO A 50 -21.32 2.39 -19.79
C PRO A 50 -20.77 1.01 -20.18
N ALA A 51 -19.99 0.93 -21.26
CA ALA A 51 -19.31 -0.30 -21.70
C ALA A 51 -17.92 -0.49 -21.07
N ASN A 52 -17.50 0.40 -20.17
CA ASN A 52 -16.20 0.30 -19.53
C ASN A 52 -16.14 -0.88 -18.56
N LEU A 53 -15.28 -1.85 -18.87
CA LEU A 53 -15.02 -3.02 -18.03
C LEU A 53 -13.69 -2.90 -17.27
N ASP A 54 -13.02 -1.76 -17.37
CA ASP A 54 -11.74 -1.53 -16.70
C ASP A 54 -11.91 -1.52 -15.18
N ARG A 55 -11.02 -2.25 -14.50
CA ARG A 55 -10.99 -2.26 -13.04
C ARG A 55 -10.25 -1.01 -12.54
N PRO A 56 -10.83 -0.26 -11.57
CA PRO A 56 -10.15 0.90 -11.01
C PRO A 56 -8.91 0.48 -10.23
N PHE A 57 -7.90 1.36 -10.23
CA PHE A 57 -6.71 1.23 -9.40
C PHE A 57 -6.47 2.59 -8.73
N VAL A 58 -6.76 2.66 -7.43
CA VAL A 58 -6.66 3.89 -6.64
C VAL A 58 -5.94 3.61 -5.33
N LEU A 59 -4.93 4.41 -5.02
CA LEU A 59 -4.12 4.32 -3.81
C LEU A 59 -4.51 5.49 -2.88
N GLN A 60 -4.99 5.21 -1.67
CA GLN A 60 -5.63 6.20 -0.79
C GLN A 60 -5.56 5.87 0.71
N ALA A 61 -5.83 6.86 1.58
CA ALA A 61 -6.12 6.65 3.00
C ALA A 61 -7.32 5.73 3.23
N ILE A 62 -7.35 5.12 4.42
CA ILE A 62 -8.03 3.85 4.64
C ILE A 62 -9.10 3.96 5.73
N PHE A 63 -10.17 3.20 5.54
CA PHE A 63 -11.14 2.86 6.57
C PHE A 63 -11.63 1.43 6.34
N ALA A 64 -12.44 0.90 7.25
CA ALA A 64 -13.09 -0.39 7.06
C ALA A 64 -13.90 -0.37 5.75
N GLY A 65 -13.60 -1.28 4.82
CA GLY A 65 -14.24 -1.33 3.50
C GLY A 65 -13.37 -0.80 2.34
N SER A 66 -12.26 -0.09 2.60
CA SER A 66 -11.42 0.45 1.51
C SER A 66 -10.73 -0.66 0.69
N GLN A 67 -10.67 -1.91 1.16
CA GLN A 67 -10.13 -3.05 0.40
C GLN A 67 -10.87 -3.32 -0.92
N ARG A 68 -12.07 -2.76 -1.10
CA ARG A 68 -12.90 -2.93 -2.29
C ARG A 68 -12.40 -2.12 -3.49
N VAL A 69 -11.53 -1.14 -3.30
CA VAL A 69 -11.19 -0.17 -4.36
C VAL A 69 -9.75 -0.21 -4.83
N GLY A 70 -8.80 -0.57 -3.98
CA GLY A 70 -7.42 -0.58 -4.44
C GLY A 70 -6.41 -0.89 -3.35
N PRO A 71 -5.12 -0.73 -3.69
CA PRO A 71 -4.06 -1.01 -2.74
C PRO A 71 -3.95 0.05 -1.66
N ILE A 72 -3.20 -0.30 -0.63
CA ILE A 72 -2.84 0.57 0.50
C ILE A 72 -1.32 0.59 0.62
N TRP A 73 -0.77 1.73 1.00
CA TRP A 73 0.62 1.81 1.41
C TRP A 73 0.74 2.40 2.81
N THR A 74 1.83 2.06 3.48
CA THR A 74 2.11 2.41 4.88
C THR A 74 2.56 3.86 5.09
N GLY A 75 2.43 4.72 4.07
CA GLY A 75 2.84 6.12 4.14
C GLY A 75 4.34 6.32 3.98
N ASP A 76 4.80 7.47 4.48
CA ASP A 76 6.15 7.99 4.28
C ASP A 76 7.14 7.37 5.28
N ASN A 77 7.72 6.23 4.89
CA ASN A 77 8.73 5.52 5.68
C ASN A 77 10.16 6.06 5.43
N THR A 78 11.13 5.66 6.25
CA THR A 78 12.54 6.08 6.08
C THR A 78 13.39 4.98 5.46
N ALA A 79 14.41 5.36 4.69
CA ALA A 79 15.43 4.50 4.10
C ALA A 79 16.40 3.92 5.14
N ASP A 80 15.87 3.11 6.05
CA ASP A 80 16.62 2.48 7.15
C ASP A 80 16.18 1.01 7.35
N TRP A 81 17.07 0.21 7.91
CA TRP A 81 16.84 -1.22 8.20
C TRP A 81 15.67 -1.44 9.17
N GLN A 82 15.44 -0.54 10.13
CA GLN A 82 14.30 -0.67 11.05
C GLN A 82 12.98 -0.50 10.30
N HIS A 83 12.92 0.39 9.32
CA HIS A 83 11.73 0.59 8.50
C HIS A 83 11.49 -0.55 7.52
N LEU A 84 12.55 -1.17 6.99
CA LEU A 84 12.43 -2.44 6.27
C LEU A 84 11.91 -3.57 7.18
N ARG A 85 12.33 -3.61 8.46
CA ARG A 85 11.86 -4.62 9.40
C ARG A 85 10.40 -4.42 9.81
N VAL A 86 10.00 -3.16 10.08
CA VAL A 86 8.65 -2.83 10.55
C VAL A 86 7.59 -2.92 9.45
N SER A 87 7.98 -2.88 8.17
CA SER A 87 7.04 -3.08 7.07
C SER A 87 6.32 -4.43 7.17
N ILE A 88 7.02 -5.50 7.58
CA ILE A 88 6.45 -6.85 7.69
C ILE A 88 5.26 -6.89 8.68
N PRO A 89 5.42 -6.55 9.98
CA PRO A 89 4.30 -6.58 10.91
C PRO A 89 3.19 -5.60 10.54
N MET A 90 3.50 -4.43 9.95
CA MET A 90 2.48 -3.51 9.46
C MET A 90 1.63 -4.14 8.36
N LEU A 91 2.25 -4.75 7.34
CA LEU A 91 1.52 -5.39 6.25
C LEU A 91 0.74 -6.61 6.72
N LEU A 92 1.28 -7.39 7.66
CA LEU A 92 0.55 -8.50 8.27
C LEU A 92 -0.67 -8.02 9.05
N SER A 93 -0.55 -6.93 9.83
CA SER A 93 -1.69 -6.35 10.55
C SER A 93 -2.79 -5.86 9.60
N LEU A 94 -2.41 -5.21 8.49
CA LEU A 94 -3.33 -4.80 7.45
C LEU A 94 -4.00 -6.01 6.81
N GLY A 95 -3.24 -7.07 6.51
CA GLY A 95 -3.76 -8.33 5.98
C GLY A 95 -4.78 -8.98 6.92
N LEU A 96 -4.52 -9.02 8.22
CA LEU A 96 -5.46 -9.54 9.24
C LEU A 96 -6.73 -8.67 9.34
N ALA A 97 -6.61 -7.37 9.12
CA ALA A 97 -7.75 -6.44 9.07
C ALA A 97 -8.54 -6.49 7.74
N GLY A 98 -8.21 -7.42 6.83
CA GLY A 98 -8.87 -7.54 5.52
C GLY A 98 -8.31 -6.60 4.45
N MET A 99 -7.28 -5.82 4.75
CA MET A 99 -6.56 -4.92 3.83
C MET A 99 -5.39 -5.66 3.17
N GLY A 100 -5.74 -6.73 2.47
CA GLY A 100 -4.82 -7.69 1.90
C GLY A 100 -3.92 -7.14 0.79
N PHE A 101 -4.38 -6.14 0.06
CA PHE A 101 -3.61 -5.50 -1.02
C PHE A 101 -2.81 -4.32 -0.47
N SER A 102 -1.81 -4.59 0.38
CA SER A 102 -1.01 -3.57 1.06
C SER A 102 0.48 -3.64 0.74
N GLY A 103 1.19 -2.52 0.90
CA GLY A 103 2.62 -2.40 0.58
C GLY A 103 3.35 -1.30 1.38
N ALA A 104 4.66 -1.28 1.26
CA ALA A 104 5.51 -0.22 1.80
C ALA A 104 6.47 0.26 0.71
N ASP A 105 6.91 1.52 0.79
CA ASP A 105 7.78 2.09 -0.23
C ASP A 105 9.15 1.42 -0.21
N VAL A 106 9.47 0.76 -1.33
CA VAL A 106 10.72 0.01 -1.50
C VAL A 106 11.88 0.99 -1.65
N GLY A 107 12.86 0.85 -0.77
CA GLY A 107 13.98 1.78 -0.61
C GLY A 107 13.74 2.88 0.43
N GLY A 108 12.52 3.01 0.97
CA GLY A 108 12.17 3.98 2.02
C GLY A 108 12.00 5.41 1.50
N PHE A 109 10.86 6.04 1.74
CA PHE A 109 10.51 7.36 1.17
C PHE A 109 11.54 8.44 1.51
N PHE A 110 11.85 8.65 2.79
CA PHE A 110 12.86 9.62 3.23
C PHE A 110 14.27 9.04 3.24
N GLY A 111 15.27 9.84 2.85
CA GLY A 111 16.68 9.46 2.93
C GLY A 111 17.19 8.63 1.75
N ASN A 112 18.48 8.30 1.80
CA ASN A 112 19.19 7.62 0.71
C ASN A 112 19.67 6.23 1.17
N PRO A 113 19.04 5.13 0.74
CA PRO A 113 19.48 3.79 1.10
C PRO A 113 20.82 3.50 0.42
N ASN A 114 21.68 2.72 1.09
CA ASN A 114 22.84 2.15 0.43
C ASN A 114 22.40 1.02 -0.53
N ALA A 115 23.32 0.57 -1.39
CA ALA A 115 23.04 -0.44 -2.40
C ALA A 115 22.52 -1.76 -1.79
N GLU A 116 23.07 -2.16 -0.65
CA GLU A 116 22.68 -3.37 0.05
C GLU A 116 21.25 -3.28 0.60
N LEU A 117 20.91 -2.20 1.30
CA LEU A 117 19.58 -1.96 1.84
C LEU A 117 18.54 -1.95 0.72
N LEU A 118 18.83 -1.26 -0.39
CA LEU A 118 17.94 -1.25 -1.53
C LEU A 118 17.74 -2.66 -2.10
N LEU A 119 18.81 -3.42 -2.29
CA LEU A 119 18.74 -4.81 -2.75
C LEU A 119 17.88 -5.68 -1.81
N ARG A 120 18.11 -5.60 -0.49
CA ARG A 120 17.31 -6.36 0.49
C ARG A 120 15.86 -5.93 0.48
N TRP A 121 15.59 -4.64 0.30
CA TRP A 121 14.22 -4.16 0.18
C TRP A 121 13.54 -4.66 -1.09
N TYR A 122 14.24 -4.76 -2.22
CA TYR A 122 13.68 -5.41 -3.42
C TYR A 122 13.41 -6.90 -3.21
N GLN A 123 14.32 -7.61 -2.55
CA GLN A 123 14.13 -9.03 -2.19
C GLN A 123 12.93 -9.25 -1.27
N MET A 124 12.64 -8.31 -0.36
CA MET A 124 11.44 -8.35 0.47
C MET A 124 10.20 -7.87 -0.28
N GLY A 125 10.32 -6.78 -1.03
CA GLY A 125 9.22 -6.07 -1.67
C GLY A 125 8.50 -6.90 -2.73
N VAL A 126 9.17 -7.88 -3.34
CA VAL A 126 8.51 -8.86 -4.22
C VAL A 126 7.47 -9.72 -3.52
N PHE A 127 7.50 -9.80 -2.19
CA PHE A 127 6.50 -10.48 -1.37
C PHE A 127 5.40 -9.54 -0.86
N TYR A 128 5.49 -8.23 -1.11
CA TYR A 128 4.41 -7.31 -0.80
C TYR A 128 3.26 -7.50 -1.80
N PRO A 129 2.01 -7.63 -1.33
CA PRO A 129 0.85 -7.64 -2.21
C PRO A 129 0.82 -6.42 -3.12
N PHE A 130 1.15 -5.24 -2.60
CA PHE A 130 1.39 -4.02 -3.38
C PHE A 130 2.90 -3.68 -3.41
N PHE A 131 3.52 -3.81 -4.58
CA PHE A 131 4.95 -3.60 -4.77
C PHE A 131 5.23 -2.31 -5.54
N ARG A 132 5.80 -1.31 -4.84
CA ARG A 132 6.15 0.01 -5.39
C ARG A 132 7.48 0.49 -4.83
N ALA A 133 8.35 1.02 -5.69
CA ALA A 133 9.48 1.85 -5.29
C ALA A 133 9.09 3.32 -5.43
N HIS A 134 9.29 4.10 -4.37
CA HIS A 134 8.93 5.53 -4.31
C HIS A 134 9.93 6.26 -3.43
N ALA A 135 10.14 7.56 -3.63
CA ALA A 135 11.19 8.34 -2.98
C ALA A 135 10.79 9.81 -2.80
N HIS A 136 11.29 10.43 -1.73
CA HIS A 136 11.09 11.85 -1.45
C HIS A 136 11.86 12.75 -2.44
N LEU A 137 11.40 13.99 -2.61
CA LEU A 137 11.94 14.97 -3.55
C LEU A 137 13.46 15.19 -3.41
N ASP A 138 13.95 15.26 -2.17
CA ASP A 138 15.36 15.55 -1.86
C ASP A 138 16.30 14.33 -1.98
N THR A 139 15.79 13.18 -2.40
CA THR A 139 16.59 11.96 -2.51
C THR A 139 17.33 11.88 -3.84
N LYS A 140 18.45 11.17 -3.85
CA LYS A 140 19.16 10.85 -5.10
C LYS A 140 18.31 9.90 -5.94
N ARG A 141 18.45 10.03 -7.26
CA ARG A 141 17.91 9.06 -8.22
C ARG A 141 18.43 7.66 -7.86
N ARG A 142 17.50 6.72 -7.76
CA ARG A 142 17.76 5.37 -7.23
C ARG A 142 16.99 4.29 -7.98
N GLU A 143 16.76 4.52 -9.28
CA GLU A 143 16.30 3.47 -10.16
C GLU A 143 17.26 2.26 -10.09
N PRO A 144 16.76 1.00 -10.13
CA PRO A 144 17.56 -0.20 -9.88
C PRO A 144 18.86 -0.32 -10.67
N TRP A 145 18.90 0.22 -11.89
CA TRP A 145 20.07 0.15 -12.78
C TRP A 145 21.19 1.13 -12.43
N LEU A 146 20.97 2.07 -11.50
CA LEU A 146 21.97 3.08 -11.10
C LEU A 146 23.01 2.57 -10.10
N PHE A 147 22.78 1.41 -9.46
CA PHE A 147 23.64 0.90 -8.38
C PHE A 147 24.80 0.02 -8.87
N GLY A 148 24.93 -0.17 -10.19
CA GLY A 148 25.98 -0.99 -10.78
C GLY A 148 25.88 -2.47 -10.43
N GLU A 149 26.79 -3.27 -10.98
CA GLU A 149 26.92 -4.68 -10.60
C GLU A 149 27.66 -4.84 -9.26
N PRO A 150 27.31 -5.84 -8.44
CA PRO A 150 26.36 -6.93 -8.70
C PRO A 150 24.89 -6.60 -8.36
N TYR A 151 24.60 -5.37 -7.91
CA TYR A 151 23.29 -5.01 -7.36
C TYR A 151 22.21 -4.96 -8.42
N THR A 152 22.49 -4.41 -9.61
CA THR A 152 21.53 -4.34 -10.73
C THR A 152 21.02 -5.72 -11.12
N SER A 153 21.91 -6.70 -11.33
CA SER A 153 21.51 -8.07 -11.65
C SER A 153 20.76 -8.75 -10.51
N HIS A 154 21.19 -8.54 -9.26
CA HIS A 154 20.57 -9.10 -8.08
C HIS A 154 19.18 -8.53 -7.78
N ILE A 155 18.94 -7.24 -8.04
CA ILE A 155 17.59 -6.63 -7.94
C ILE A 155 16.69 -7.15 -9.05
N GLY A 156 17.22 -7.35 -10.27
CA GLY A 156 16.44 -7.85 -11.40
C GLY A 156 15.95 -9.29 -11.24
N ARG A 157 16.65 -10.14 -10.47
CA ARG A 157 16.32 -11.57 -10.33
C ARG A 157 14.98 -11.81 -9.59
N PRO A 158 14.73 -11.25 -8.39
CA PRO A 158 13.43 -11.31 -7.74
C PRO A 158 12.28 -10.78 -8.61
N CYS A 159 12.48 -9.66 -9.29
CA CYS A 159 11.47 -9.04 -10.17
C CYS A 159 11.09 -9.92 -11.38
N ARG A 160 12.00 -10.79 -11.84
CA ARG A 160 11.69 -11.79 -12.87
C ARG A 160 10.92 -12.98 -12.31
N ALA A 161 11.25 -13.41 -11.08
CA ALA A 161 10.58 -14.54 -10.43
C ALA A 161 9.10 -14.25 -10.11
N THR A 162 8.74 -13.01 -9.81
CA THR A 162 7.32 -12.62 -9.60
C THR A 162 6.48 -12.70 -10.88
N ARG A 163 7.06 -12.43 -12.05
CA ARG A 163 6.36 -12.56 -13.35
C ARG A 163 5.97 -14.01 -13.67
N SER A 164 6.74 -14.98 -13.18
CA SER A 164 6.49 -16.41 -13.36
C SER A 164 5.55 -17.02 -12.31
N CYS A 165 5.08 -16.24 -11.32
CA CYS A 165 4.33 -16.77 -10.17
C CYS A 165 2.81 -16.58 -10.36
N PRO A 166 2.06 -17.60 -10.81
CA PRO A 166 0.61 -17.51 -11.07
C PRO A 166 -0.24 -17.29 -9.82
N THR A 167 0.32 -17.40 -8.60
CA THR A 167 -0.40 -17.16 -7.34
C THR A 167 -0.57 -15.68 -7.01
N SER A 168 0.28 -14.80 -7.53
CA SER A 168 0.20 -13.34 -7.29
C SER A 168 -1.13 -12.77 -7.81
N THR A 169 -1.53 -13.12 -9.03
CA THR A 169 -2.79 -12.69 -9.67
C THR A 169 -4.02 -13.48 -9.20
N ARG A 170 -3.84 -14.72 -8.72
CA ARG A 170 -4.93 -15.56 -8.22
C ARG A 170 -5.40 -15.15 -6.81
N SER A 171 -4.50 -14.61 -5.98
CA SER A 171 -4.86 -14.14 -4.64
C SER A 171 -5.63 -12.81 -4.66
N SER A 172 -5.42 -11.96 -5.68
CA SER A 172 -6.14 -10.70 -5.91
C SER A 172 -7.49 -10.85 -6.64
N ALA A 173 -7.99 -12.08 -6.77
CA ALA A 173 -9.30 -12.36 -7.35
C ALA A 173 -10.44 -11.82 -6.46
N PRO A 174 -11.61 -11.46 -7.01
CA PRO A 174 -12.67 -10.74 -6.29
C PRO A 174 -13.17 -11.49 -5.04
N PRO A 175 -13.71 -10.78 -4.04
CA PRO A 175 -14.08 -11.32 -2.73
C PRO A 175 -15.43 -12.07 -2.76
N SER A 176 -15.68 -12.90 -3.79
CA SER A 176 -16.84 -13.81 -3.79
C SER A 176 -16.63 -15.02 -2.87
N LEU A 177 -15.43 -15.16 -2.30
CA LEU A 177 -15.08 -16.13 -1.26
C LEU A 177 -14.46 -15.38 -0.07
N PRO A 178 -14.61 -15.89 1.17
CA PRO A 178 -14.08 -15.22 2.36
C PRO A 178 -12.59 -14.94 2.18
N ALA A 179 -12.22 -13.67 2.35
CA ALA A 179 -10.85 -13.18 2.14
C ALA A 179 -9.87 -13.95 3.03
N ARG A 180 -9.05 -14.81 2.42
CA ARG A 180 -7.88 -15.38 3.08
C ARG A 180 -6.75 -14.34 3.03
N PRO A 181 -6.00 -14.12 4.11
CA PRO A 181 -4.88 -13.17 4.10
C PRO A 181 -3.84 -13.58 3.03
N HIS A 182 -3.38 -12.59 2.24
CA HIS A 182 -2.45 -12.80 1.12
C HIS A 182 -1.06 -13.29 1.57
N ALA A 183 -0.71 -13.00 2.81
CA ALA A 183 0.38 -13.61 3.55
C ALA A 183 -0.19 -14.07 4.89
N PRO A 184 -0.50 -15.36 5.08
CA PRO A 184 -0.92 -15.82 6.39
C PRO A 184 0.23 -15.53 7.36
N ALA A 185 -0.05 -14.79 8.44
CA ALA A 185 0.82 -14.83 9.59
C ALA A 185 0.96 -16.31 10.01
N VAL A 186 2.09 -16.70 10.60
CA VAL A 186 2.28 -18.06 11.13
C VAL A 186 1.09 -18.50 12.01
N VAL A 187 0.45 -17.54 12.68
CA VAL A 187 -0.76 -17.70 13.50
C VAL A 187 -2.02 -18.07 12.70
N SER A 188 -2.18 -17.61 11.46
CA SER A 188 -3.35 -17.92 10.61
C SER A 188 -3.15 -19.16 9.73
N GLY A 189 -1.95 -19.76 9.74
CA GLY A 189 -1.58 -20.90 8.90
C GLY A 189 -1.79 -22.28 9.52
N PHE A 190 -2.09 -22.36 10.82
CA PHE A 190 -2.35 -23.62 11.53
C PHE A 190 -3.74 -23.59 12.17
N PRO A 191 -4.79 -24.13 11.53
CA PRO A 191 -5.87 -24.69 12.31
C PRO A 191 -5.29 -25.92 13.02
N ALA A 192 -5.41 -25.95 14.34
CA ALA A 192 -5.00 -27.08 15.16
C ALA A 192 -5.65 -28.38 14.61
N CYS A 193 -4.83 -29.25 14.02
CA CYS A 193 -5.07 -30.68 13.97
C CYS A 193 -4.19 -31.31 15.05
N LEU A 194 -4.74 -31.36 16.27
CA LEU A 194 -4.67 -32.56 17.11
C LEU A 194 -5.97 -33.34 16.84
#